data_AF-A0A9X3SRL4-F1
#
_entry.id   AF-A0A9X3SRL4-F1
#
_cell.length_a   1.000
_cell.length_b   1.000
_cell.length_c   1.000
_cell.angle_alpha   90.00
_cell.angle_beta   90.00
_cell.angle_gamma   90.00
#
_symmetry.space_group_name_H-M   'P 1'
#
loop_
_entity.id
_entity.type
_entity.pdbx_description
1 polymer ?
#
loop_
_entity_poly.entity_id
_entity_poly.type
_entity_poly.pdbx_seq_one_letter_code
_entity_poly.pdbx_strand_id
1 'polypeptide(L)'
;MKLGSRQRSVLAGLLLALAVVVIAVALSQWLFGVGLDPRDDTIRRAAGIGFTDEARGTLFSILPVVLPALAAFLAPDTRPGRVTVRLTRLVYVAYLVIGVLLALSAARYGFDDARQLAEEGQVFIDTRAAVERLLLDTVWLTLAGIGLVFVRWNGTRERSSTPKPVKLSPPQA
;
A
#
# COMPACT_ATOMS: atom_id res chain seq x y z
N MET A 1 -25.41 -16.85 -2.92
CA MET A 1 -25.09 -17.27 -1.53
C MET A 1 -24.82 -16.03 -0.68
N LYS A 2 -25.60 -15.80 0.39
CA LYS A 2 -25.31 -14.71 1.37
C LYS A 2 -24.34 -15.26 2.43
N LEU A 3 -23.07 -14.89 2.34
CA LEU A 3 -22.07 -15.20 3.38
C LEU A 3 -22.51 -14.62 4.73
N GLY A 4 -22.40 -15.40 5.81
CA GLY A 4 -22.68 -14.95 7.17
C GLY A 4 -21.65 -13.92 7.66
N SER A 5 -22.01 -13.07 8.63
CA SER A 5 -21.14 -11.96 9.07
C SER A 5 -19.76 -12.41 9.58
N ARG A 6 -19.68 -13.58 10.23
CA ARG A 6 -18.42 -14.21 10.65
C ARG A 6 -17.54 -14.58 9.45
N GLN A 7 -18.10 -15.24 8.44
CA GLN A 7 -17.36 -15.64 7.24
C GLN A 7 -16.82 -14.43 6.47
N ARG A 8 -17.62 -13.36 6.36
CA ARG A 8 -17.19 -12.10 5.75
C ARG A 8 -16.03 -11.46 6.51
N SER A 9 -16.09 -11.46 7.84
CA SER A 9 -15.03 -10.89 8.69
C SER A 9 -13.72 -11.69 8.57
N VAL A 10 -13.80 -13.03 8.55
CA VAL A 10 -12.63 -13.90 8.35
C VAL A 10 -12.02 -13.67 6.98
N LEU A 11 -12.83 -13.64 5.92
CA LEU A 11 -12.36 -13.40 4.57
C LEU A 11 -11.71 -12.02 4.43
N ALA A 12 -12.31 -10.97 5.00
CA ALA A 12 -11.72 -9.64 5.01
C ALA A 12 -10.38 -9.59 5.76
N GLY A 13 -10.26 -10.32 6.87
CA GLY A 13 -9.01 -10.48 7.60
C GLY A 13 -7.92 -11.16 6.77
N LEU A 14 -8.25 -12.25 6.08
CA LEU A 14 -7.32 -12.96 5.19
C LEU A 14 -6.84 -12.08 4.03
N LEU A 15 -7.74 -11.31 3.40
CA LEU A 15 -7.39 -10.39 2.32
C LEU A 15 -6.42 -9.30 2.81
N LEU A 16 -6.64 -8.76 4.02
CA LEU A 16 -5.72 -7.79 4.62
C LEU A 16 -4.38 -8.42 4.98
N ALA A 17 -4.37 -9.62 5.55
CA ALA A 17 -3.13 -10.33 5.86
C ALA A 17 -2.29 -10.56 4.60
N LEU A 18 -2.94 -11.00 3.51
CA LEU A 18 -2.28 -11.19 2.22
C LEU A 18 -1.71 -9.87 1.67
N ALA A 19 -2.46 -8.77 1.73
CA ALA A 19 -1.96 -7.46 1.31
C ALA A 19 -0.74 -7.01 2.13
N VAL A 20 -0.76 -7.21 3.45
CA VAL A 20 0.37 -6.89 4.33
C VAL A 20 1.59 -7.72 3.99
N VAL A 21 1.43 -9.02 3.72
CA VAL A 21 2.54 -9.89 3.32
C VAL A 21 3.17 -9.40 2.01
N VAL A 22 2.37 -9.06 1.00
CA VAL A 22 2.89 -8.55 -0.28
C VAL A 22 3.66 -7.25 -0.09
N ILE A 23 3.13 -6.31 0.70
CA ILE A 23 3.81 -5.04 1.01
C ILE A 23 5.12 -5.30 1.78
N ALA A 24 5.11 -6.24 2.73
CA ALA A 24 6.30 -6.58 3.51
C ALA A 24 7.39 -7.23 2.65
N VAL A 25 7.02 -8.10 1.70
CA VAL A 25 7.95 -8.69 0.73
C VAL A 25 8.58 -7.59 -0.13
N ALA A 26 7.77 -6.71 -0.70
CA ALA A 26 8.29 -5.59 -1.49
C ALA A 26 9.22 -4.68 -0.66
N LEU A 27 8.86 -4.39 0.58
CA LEU A 27 9.70 -3.63 1.49
C LEU A 27 11.03 -4.35 1.76
N SER A 28 11.01 -5.67 1.99
CA SER A 28 12.25 -6.42 2.18
C SER A 28 13.14 -6.39 0.93
N GLN A 29 12.57 -6.61 -0.26
CA GLN A 29 13.30 -6.55 -1.53
C GLN A 29 13.94 -5.17 -1.72
N TRP A 30 13.21 -4.10 -1.40
CA TRP A 30 13.75 -2.74 -1.47
C TRP A 30 14.86 -2.49 -0.44
N LEU A 31 14.69 -2.89 0.82
CA LEU A 31 15.72 -2.71 1.86
C LEU A 31 17.01 -3.48 1.54
N PHE A 32 16.89 -4.70 1.00
CA PHE A 32 18.03 -5.46 0.48
C PHE A 32 18.67 -4.76 -0.73
N GLY A 33 17.86 -4.25 -1.66
CA GLY A 33 18.35 -3.51 -2.83
C GLY A 33 19.09 -2.22 -2.49
N VAL A 34 18.74 -1.54 -1.39
CA VAL A 34 19.40 -0.31 -0.92
C VAL A 34 20.63 -0.60 -0.04
N GLY A 35 20.96 -1.88 0.22
CA GLY A 35 22.21 -2.28 0.88
C GLY A 35 22.15 -2.39 2.40
N LEU A 36 20.99 -2.70 2.98
CA LEU A 36 20.84 -2.97 4.41
C LEU A 36 21.15 -4.43 4.81
N ASP A 37 21.73 -5.23 3.91
CA ASP A 37 22.22 -6.58 4.24
C ASP A 37 23.57 -6.51 4.97
N PRO A 38 23.67 -7.00 6.22
CA PRO A 38 24.93 -7.00 6.98
C PRO A 38 25.99 -8.01 6.47
N ARG A 39 25.73 -8.75 5.38
CA ARG A 39 26.62 -9.80 4.87
C ARG A 39 27.41 -9.47 3.59
N ASP A 40 27.24 -8.31 2.96
CA ASP A 40 27.64 -8.15 1.55
C ASP A 40 28.91 -7.30 1.29
N ASP A 41 29.93 -7.96 0.72
CA ASP A 41 31.13 -7.38 0.11
C ASP A 41 30.87 -7.04 -1.37
N THR A 42 31.18 -5.79 -1.76
CA THR A 42 31.53 -5.18 -3.08
C THR A 42 30.95 -5.66 -4.43
N ILE A 43 30.43 -6.87 -4.60
CA ILE A 43 30.02 -7.45 -5.90
C ILE A 43 28.53 -7.19 -6.25
N ARG A 44 27.72 -6.62 -5.35
CA ARG A 44 26.24 -6.58 -5.52
C ARG A 44 25.56 -5.24 -5.76
N ARG A 45 26.27 -4.14 -6.06
CA ARG A 45 25.59 -2.88 -6.47
C ARG A 45 24.76 -3.03 -7.75
N ALA A 46 25.20 -3.85 -8.71
CA ALA A 46 24.42 -4.20 -9.90
C ALA A 46 23.17 -5.06 -9.60
N ALA A 47 23.09 -5.70 -8.43
CA ALA A 47 21.88 -6.39 -7.97
C ALA A 47 20.86 -5.42 -7.34
N GLY A 48 21.29 -4.21 -6.95
CA GLY A 48 20.43 -3.17 -6.39
C GLY A 48 19.33 -2.71 -7.35
N ILE A 49 19.60 -2.69 -8.66
CA ILE A 49 18.58 -2.42 -9.69
C ILE A 49 17.59 -3.58 -9.82
N GLY A 50 18.07 -4.82 -9.86
CA GLY A 50 17.21 -6.01 -9.96
C GLY A 50 16.25 -6.15 -8.78
N PHE A 51 16.74 -5.96 -7.56
CA PHE A 51 15.91 -6.02 -6.35
C PHE A 51 14.94 -4.83 -6.25
N THR A 52 15.33 -3.64 -6.72
CA THR A 52 14.44 -2.47 -6.75
C THR A 52 13.36 -2.63 -7.83
N ASP A 53 13.68 -3.20 -8.99
CA ASP A 53 12.69 -3.50 -10.04
C ASP A 53 11.72 -4.63 -9.63
N GLU A 54 12.19 -5.67 -8.92
CA GLU A 54 11.33 -6.69 -8.32
C GLU A 54 10.42 -6.12 -7.21
N ALA A 55 10.97 -5.26 -6.36
CA ALA A 55 10.19 -4.56 -5.32
C ALA A 55 9.10 -3.69 -5.95
N ARG A 56 9.40 -3.00 -7.06
CA ARG A 56 8.41 -2.24 -7.85
C ARG A 56 7.35 -3.16 -8.43
N GLY A 57 7.74 -4.26 -9.09
CA GLY A 57 6.80 -5.22 -9.66
C GLY A 57 5.86 -5.83 -8.63
N THR A 58 6.37 -6.05 -7.41
CA THR A 58 5.59 -6.61 -6.30
C THR A 58 4.64 -5.58 -5.69
N LEU A 59 5.15 -4.36 -5.41
CA LEU A 59 4.38 -3.31 -4.76
C LEU A 59 3.39 -2.62 -5.71
N PHE A 60 3.79 -2.29 -6.93
CA PHE A 60 2.93 -1.66 -7.94
C PHE A 60 2.17 -2.72 -8.75
N SER A 61 1.60 -3.69 -8.04
CA SER A 61 0.72 -4.72 -8.59
C SER A 61 -0.73 -4.51 -8.15
N ILE A 62 -1.63 -5.25 -8.79
CA ILE A 62 -3.08 -5.19 -8.50
C ILE A 62 -3.38 -5.58 -7.05
N LEU A 63 -2.63 -6.54 -6.50
CA LEU A 63 -2.93 -7.16 -5.20
C LEU A 63 -2.95 -6.17 -4.02
N PRO A 64 -1.89 -5.39 -3.74
CA PRO A 64 -1.86 -4.48 -2.59
C PRO A 64 -2.87 -3.33 -2.72
N VAL A 65 -3.41 -3.05 -3.91
CA VAL A 65 -4.45 -2.04 -4.11
C VAL A 65 -5.85 -2.63 -3.99
N VAL A 66 -6.12 -3.80 -4.57
CA VAL A 66 -7.47 -4.38 -4.64
C VAL A 66 -7.83 -5.16 -3.38
N LEU A 67 -6.89 -5.90 -2.78
CA LEU A 67 -7.18 -6.72 -1.60
C LEU A 67 -7.70 -5.89 -0.41
N PRO A 68 -7.13 -4.71 -0.07
CA PRO A 68 -7.67 -3.91 1.01
C PRO A 68 -9.05 -3.30 0.67
N ALA A 69 -9.32 -2.96 -0.58
CA ALA A 69 -10.63 -2.49 -1.05
C ALA A 69 -11.69 -3.58 -0.89
N LEU A 70 -11.39 -4.81 -1.33
CA LEU A 70 -12.28 -5.96 -1.16
C LEU A 70 -12.52 -6.26 0.32
N ALA A 71 -11.49 -6.17 1.16
CA ALA A 71 -11.64 -6.36 2.60
C ALA A 71 -12.58 -5.31 3.23
N ALA A 72 -12.47 -4.05 2.83
CA ALA A 72 -13.38 -3.00 3.29
C ALA A 72 -14.81 -3.18 2.76
N PHE A 73 -14.97 -3.64 1.51
CA PHE A 73 -16.29 -3.93 0.93
C PHE A 73 -16.99 -5.11 1.62
N LEU A 74 -16.23 -6.12 2.05
CA LEU A 74 -16.76 -7.29 2.75
C LEU A 74 -17.01 -7.05 4.24
N ALA A 75 -16.47 -5.95 4.81
CA ALA A 75 -16.60 -5.65 6.22
C ALA A 75 -18.08 -5.46 6.60
N PRO A 76 -18.62 -6.22 7.58
CA PRO A 76 -20.01 -6.06 8.01
C PRO A 76 -20.19 -4.80 8.88
N ASP A 77 -21.38 -4.18 8.87
CA ASP A 77 -21.77 -2.98 9.65
C ASP A 77 -21.84 -3.21 11.19
N THR A 78 -20.99 -4.08 11.71
CA THR A 78 -20.88 -4.47 13.11
C THR A 78 -19.54 -3.99 13.68
N ARG A 79 -19.34 -4.06 15.01
CA ARG A 79 -18.06 -3.70 15.65
C ARG A 79 -16.81 -4.29 14.96
N PRO A 80 -16.74 -5.58 14.59
CA PRO A 80 -15.57 -6.13 13.90
C PRO A 80 -15.30 -5.49 12.53
N GLY A 81 -16.34 -5.14 11.76
CA GLY A 81 -16.12 -4.47 10.47
C GLY A 81 -15.53 -3.06 10.61
N ARG A 82 -15.84 -2.33 11.69
CA ARG A 82 -15.16 -1.04 11.96
C ARG A 82 -13.66 -1.20 12.19
N VAL A 83 -13.23 -2.32 12.79
CA VAL A 83 -11.81 -2.63 12.97
C VAL A 83 -11.17 -2.93 11.62
N THR A 84 -11.84 -3.75 10.80
CA THR A 84 -11.40 -4.04 9.42
C THR A 84 -11.20 -2.77 8.60
N VAL A 85 -12.16 -1.84 8.62
CA VAL A 85 -12.07 -0.55 7.91
C VAL A 85 -10.88 0.30 8.39
N ARG A 86 -10.62 0.33 9.71
CA ARG A 86 -9.43 1.03 10.25
C ARG A 86 -8.12 0.37 9.81
N LEU A 87 -8.07 -0.96 9.82
CA LEU A 87 -6.90 -1.71 9.36
C LEU A 87 -6.67 -1.51 7.87
N THR A 88 -7.71 -1.59 7.02
CA THR A 88 -7.63 -1.25 5.60
C THR A 88 -7.02 0.14 5.40
N ARG A 89 -7.46 1.13 6.18
CA ARG A 89 -6.93 2.49 6.11
C ARG A 89 -5.42 2.54 6.42
N LEU A 90 -4.98 1.83 7.47
CA LEU A 90 -3.57 1.76 7.83
C LEU A 90 -2.75 1.08 6.73
N VAL A 91 -3.27 0.00 6.14
CA VAL A 91 -2.60 -0.71 5.03
C VAL A 91 -2.45 0.21 3.82
N TYR A 92 -3.48 0.98 3.45
CA TYR A 92 -3.37 1.96 2.36
C TYR A 92 -2.37 3.08 2.68
N VAL A 93 -2.35 3.60 3.90
CA VAL A 93 -1.38 4.63 4.31
C VAL A 93 0.04 4.07 4.24
N ALA A 94 0.28 2.86 4.75
CA ALA A 94 1.57 2.20 4.66
C ALA A 94 1.99 1.97 3.22
N TYR A 95 1.08 1.48 2.37
CA TYR A 95 1.31 1.32 0.94
C TYR A 95 1.75 2.63 0.27
N LEU A 96 1.04 3.73 0.51
CA LEU A 96 1.36 5.04 -0.07
C LEU A 96 2.73 5.53 0.40
N VAL A 97 3.04 5.42 1.69
CA VAL A 97 4.33 5.85 2.23
C VAL A 97 5.47 5.05 1.61
N ILE A 98 5.37 3.72 1.62
CA ILE A 98 6.40 2.82 1.07
C ILE A 98 6.52 3.04 -0.44
N GLY A 99 5.40 3.11 -1.16
CA GLY A 99 5.39 3.33 -2.60
C GLY A 99 5.99 4.67 -3.02
N VAL A 100 5.72 5.76 -2.28
CA VAL A 100 6.36 7.06 -2.55
C VAL A 100 7.86 7.01 -2.30
N LEU A 101 8.30 6.43 -1.19
CA LEU A 101 9.73 6.30 -0.89
C LEU A 101 10.44 5.47 -1.97
N LEU A 102 9.80 4.39 -2.40
CA LEU A 102 10.34 3.51 -3.41
C LEU A 102 10.39 4.20 -4.79
N ALA A 103 9.30 4.85 -5.22
CA ALA A 103 9.25 5.60 -6.49
C ALA A 103 10.28 6.73 -6.53
N LEU A 104 10.44 7.49 -5.43
CA LEU A 104 11.45 8.54 -5.32
C LEU A 104 12.87 7.99 -5.35
N SER A 105 13.12 6.86 -4.68
CA SER A 105 14.44 6.21 -4.72
C SER A 105 14.80 5.74 -6.12
N ALA A 106 13.86 5.14 -6.84
CA ALA A 106 14.03 4.68 -8.22
C ALA A 106 14.19 5.86 -9.20
N ALA A 107 13.39 6.92 -9.06
CA ALA A 107 13.51 8.12 -9.88
C ALA A 107 14.85 8.81 -9.66
N ARG A 108 15.29 8.98 -8.41
CA ARG A 108 16.59 9.59 -8.11
C ARG A 108 17.74 8.83 -8.75
N TYR A 109 17.67 7.50 -8.78
CA TYR A 109 18.67 6.68 -9.43
C TYR A 109 18.58 6.77 -10.98
N GLY A 110 17.36 6.68 -11.52
CA GLY A 110 17.10 6.72 -12.96
C GLY A 110 17.38 8.07 -13.64
N PHE A 111 17.43 9.18 -12.89
CA PHE A 111 17.81 10.51 -13.40
C PHE A 111 19.29 10.86 -13.18
N ASP A 112 20.05 10.03 -12.47
CA ASP A 112 21.44 10.29 -12.11
C ASP A 112 22.39 9.45 -12.97
N ASP A 113 22.53 9.86 -14.24
CA ASP A 113 23.38 9.18 -15.23
C ASP A 113 24.84 9.10 -14.76
N ALA A 114 25.32 10.14 -14.06
CA ALA A 114 26.68 10.19 -13.52
C ALA A 114 26.91 9.11 -12.46
N ARG A 115 25.91 8.88 -11.60
CA ARG A 115 25.95 7.79 -10.62
C ARG A 115 25.83 6.42 -11.25
N GLN A 116 24.98 6.24 -12.26
CA GLN A 116 24.90 4.99 -13.02
C GLN A 116 26.24 4.67 -13.71
N LEU A 117 26.86 5.66 -14.35
CA LEU A 117 28.19 5.52 -14.95
C LEU A 117 29.26 5.19 -13.89
N ALA A 118 29.22 5.84 -12.73
CA ALA A 118 30.20 5.60 -11.66
C ALA A 118 30.02 4.25 -10.96
N GLU A 119 28.79 3.76 -10.82
CA GLU A 119 28.48 2.50 -10.12
C GLU A 119 28.48 1.29 -11.07
N GLU A 120 28.11 1.45 -12.34
CA GLU A 120 27.83 0.35 -13.28
C GLU A 120 28.64 0.42 -14.57
N GLY A 121 29.38 1.51 -14.81
CA GLY A 121 30.23 1.69 -15.99
C GLY A 121 29.48 2.03 -17.28
N GLN A 122 28.14 2.02 -17.26
CA GLN A 122 27.26 2.43 -18.35
C GLN A 122 25.92 2.92 -17.81
N VAL A 123 25.19 3.71 -18.60
CA VAL A 123 23.82 4.14 -18.27
C VAL A 123 22.85 3.03 -18.66
N PHE A 124 22.17 2.44 -17.68
CA PHE A 124 21.21 1.35 -17.90
C PHE A 124 19.76 1.87 -18.00
N ILE A 125 19.45 2.99 -17.36
CA ILE A 125 18.11 3.59 -17.35
C ILE A 125 18.18 4.94 -18.03
N ASP A 126 17.67 5.02 -19.25
CA ASP A 126 17.48 6.30 -19.94
C ASP A 126 16.45 7.16 -19.19
N THR A 127 16.65 8.48 -19.23
CA THR A 127 15.75 9.49 -18.64
C THR A 127 14.28 9.27 -19.04
N ARG A 128 14.03 8.90 -20.31
CA ARG A 128 12.68 8.60 -20.80
C ARG A 128 12.06 7.40 -20.09
N ALA A 129 12.82 6.31 -19.95
CA ALA A 129 12.36 5.12 -19.26
C ALA A 129 12.11 5.41 -17.77
N ALA A 130 12.95 6.25 -17.13
CA ALA A 130 12.73 6.70 -15.76
C ALA A 130 11.42 7.49 -15.61
N VAL A 131 11.08 8.38 -16.56
CA VAL A 131 9.80 9.11 -16.55
C VAL A 131 8.61 8.17 -16.75
N GLU A 132 8.66 7.27 -17.75
CA GLU A 132 7.58 6.30 -18.00
C GLU A 132 7.31 5.44 -16.76
N ARG A 133 8.38 4.96 -16.12
CA ARG A 133 8.35 4.22 -14.87
C ARG A 133 7.72 5.06 -13.73
N LEU A 134 8.11 6.31 -13.56
CA LEU A 134 7.57 7.20 -12.52
C LEU A 134 6.08 7.52 -12.74
N LEU A 135 5.65 7.67 -13.99
CA LEU A 135 4.24 7.88 -14.33
C LEU A 135 3.40 6.65 -13.95
N LEU A 136 3.87 5.45 -14.24
CA LEU A 136 3.18 4.21 -13.84
C LEU A 136 3.05 4.09 -12.32
N ASP A 137 4.13 4.36 -11.57
CA ASP A 137 4.07 4.37 -10.09
C ASP A 137 3.06 5.40 -9.58
N THR A 138 3.04 6.59 -10.20
CA THR A 138 2.11 7.67 -9.85
C THR A 138 0.65 7.24 -10.06
N VAL A 139 0.35 6.50 -11.14
CA VAL A 139 -0.99 5.94 -11.37
C VAL A 139 -1.38 5.00 -10.25
N TRP A 140 -0.49 4.08 -9.85
CA TRP A 140 -0.75 3.14 -8.76
C TRP A 140 -0.97 3.84 -7.41
N LEU A 141 -0.13 4.82 -7.09
CA LEU A 141 -0.28 5.63 -5.88
C LEU A 141 -1.60 6.41 -5.90
N THR A 142 -2.01 6.92 -7.06
CA THR A 142 -3.29 7.62 -7.22
C THR A 142 -4.46 6.67 -6.99
N LEU A 143 -4.43 5.45 -7.55
CA LEU A 143 -5.46 4.43 -7.33
C LEU A 143 -5.57 4.04 -5.85
N ALA A 144 -4.44 3.85 -5.17
CA ALA A 144 -4.43 3.59 -3.72
C ALA A 144 -4.98 4.79 -2.92
N GLY A 145 -4.66 6.02 -3.32
CA GLY A 145 -5.22 7.24 -2.75
C GLY A 145 -6.74 7.32 -2.89
N ILE A 146 -7.27 6.98 -4.07
CA ILE A 146 -8.72 6.91 -4.32
C ILE A 146 -9.37 5.85 -3.41
N GLY A 147 -8.75 4.66 -3.31
CA GLY A 147 -9.21 3.61 -2.40
C GLY A 147 -9.26 4.07 -0.94
N LEU A 148 -8.23 4.77 -0.48
CA LEU A 148 -8.17 5.35 0.86
C LEU A 148 -9.28 6.37 1.12
N VAL A 149 -9.55 7.26 0.16
CA VAL A 149 -10.63 8.27 0.24
C VAL A 149 -11.99 7.58 0.28
N PHE A 150 -12.21 6.58 -0.56
CA PHE A 150 -13.45 5.81 -0.59
C PHE A 150 -13.74 5.12 0.74
N VAL A 151 -12.74 4.44 1.32
CA VAL A 151 -12.85 3.80 2.63
C VAL A 151 -13.16 4.81 3.74
N ARG A 152 -12.53 5.99 3.68
CA ARG A 152 -12.79 7.08 4.64
C ARG A 152 -14.23 7.59 4.53
N TRP A 153 -14.73 7.75 3.30
CA TRP A 153 -16.06 8.32 3.06
C TRP A 153 -17.18 7.38 3.51
N ASN A 154 -17.05 6.08 3.25
CA ASN A 154 -18.00 5.09 3.73
C ASN A 154 -18.07 5.03 5.27
N GLY A 155 -16.92 5.09 5.94
CA GLY A 155 -16.87 5.11 7.41
C GLY A 155 -17.40 6.40 8.06
N THR A 156 -17.47 7.51 7.32
CA THR A 156 -18.08 8.76 7.82
C THR A 156 -19.60 8.74 7.69
N ARG A 157 -20.12 8.13 6.63
CA ARG A 157 -21.57 8.04 6.35
C ARG A 157 -22.31 7.18 7.39
N GLU A 158 -21.69 6.12 7.90
CA GLU A 158 -22.20 5.31 9.02
C GLU A 158 -22.29 6.08 10.36
N ARG A 159 -21.47 7.13 10.53
CA ARG A 159 -21.43 7.93 11.76
C ARG A 159 -22.53 8.99 11.81
N SER A 160 -23.00 9.44 10.64
CA SER A 160 -24.09 10.41 10.49
C SER A 160 -25.49 9.78 10.57
N SER A 161 -25.62 8.47 10.37
CA SER A 161 -26.90 7.76 10.38
C SER A 161 -27.30 7.20 11.75
N THR A 162 -26.47 7.38 12.79
CA THR A 162 -26.84 7.01 14.17
C THR A 162 -27.67 8.13 14.80
N PRO A 163 -28.97 7.92 15.11
CA PRO A 163 -29.78 8.96 15.76
C PRO A 163 -29.18 9.29 17.12
N LYS A 164 -29.02 10.58 17.44
CA LYS A 164 -28.72 11.01 18.82
C LYS A 164 -29.79 10.41 19.74
N PRO A 165 -29.42 9.70 20.83
CA PRO A 165 -30.40 9.33 21.84
C PRO A 165 -31.01 10.63 22.39
N VAL A 166 -32.30 10.82 22.13
CA VAL A 166 -33.09 11.88 22.76
C VAL A 166 -32.96 11.67 24.27
N LYS A 167 -32.39 12.64 24.98
CA LYS A 167 -32.43 12.68 26.44
C LYS A 167 -33.92 12.73 26.83
N LEU A 168 -34.48 11.60 27.24
CA LEU A 168 -35.73 11.58 27.99
C LEU A 168 -35.44 12.20 29.36
N SER A 169 -35.86 13.45 29.53
CA SER A 169 -35.96 14.05 30.87
C SER A 169 -36.97 13.25 31.70
N PRO A 170 -36.67 12.91 32.96
CA PRO A 170 -37.63 12.21 33.81
C PRO A 170 -38.85 13.11 34.11
N PRO A 171 -40.04 12.52 34.30
CA PRO A 171 -41.24 13.27 34.64
C PRO A 171 -41.04 13.97 35.98
N GLN A 172 -41.30 15.28 36.00
CA GLN A 172 -41.37 16.05 37.24
C GLN A 172 -42.62 15.61 37.99
N ALA A 173 -42.42 15.17 39.23
CA ALA A 173 -43.47 14.84 40.20
C ALA A 173 -44.03 16.11 40.84
#